data_AF-A0A2G6UID6-F1
#
_entry.id   AF-A0A2G6UID6-F1
#
_cell.length_a   1.000
_cell.length_b   1.000
_cell.length_c   1.000
_cell.angle_alpha   90.00
_cell.angle_beta   90.00
_cell.angle_gamma   90.00
#
_symmetry.space_group_name_H-M   'P 1'
#
loop_
_entity.id
_entity.type
_entity.pdbx_description
1 polymer ?
#
loop_
_entity_poly.entity_id
_entity_poly.type
_entity_poly.pdbx_seq_one_letter_code
_entity_poly.pdbx_strand_id
1 'polypeptide(L)'
;MKKLSTLSAVMFCMMMNAQYCMPSFQYGADSNMITNVSFGTINNTSPSQSGTTQAYENFTYKSTDIKAGNSYQISVKGPSSTFPSDVVVFIDFNKNGSFDDAGESFNIGRLEAANPFNAMTITATIAVPANTTLGVTRMRVLKNTNTAAYSNPNAANSISTACDTGLRAGQAEDYTLNILASNLATSEVTKKATAKIYPNPTSGSVDVKTEEGLEKYEIYSLSGQKLIEGKSAVVSMDSLTPGTYLIRIYTKDKKTITEKIIKK
;
A
#
# COMPACT_ATOMS: atom_id res chain seq x y z
N MET A 1 27.45 -26.82 -57.22
CA MET A 1 26.65 -25.74 -56.60
C MET A 1 25.76 -26.35 -55.51
N LYS A 2 26.25 -26.47 -54.27
CA LYS A 2 25.45 -26.93 -53.12
C LYS A 2 25.07 -25.70 -52.30
N LYS A 3 23.78 -25.34 -52.30
CA LYS A 3 23.25 -24.22 -51.52
C LYS A 3 23.24 -24.62 -50.05
N LEU A 4 24.04 -23.93 -49.24
CA LEU A 4 24.00 -23.99 -47.78
C LEU A 4 22.84 -23.10 -47.32
N SER A 5 21.77 -23.69 -46.80
CA SER A 5 20.70 -22.93 -46.14
C SER A 5 21.05 -22.78 -44.67
N THR A 6 21.39 -21.57 -44.26
CA THR A 6 21.52 -21.19 -42.85
C THR A 6 20.13 -21.19 -42.20
N LEU A 7 19.91 -22.16 -41.30
CA LEU A 7 18.72 -22.23 -40.44
C LEU A 7 18.88 -21.16 -39.36
N SER A 8 18.16 -20.03 -39.51
CA SER A 8 18.09 -19.01 -38.47
C SER A 8 17.22 -19.52 -37.33
N ALA A 9 17.82 -19.86 -36.20
CA ALA A 9 17.10 -20.21 -34.98
C ALA A 9 16.50 -18.93 -34.39
N VAL A 10 15.25 -18.64 -34.75
CA VAL A 10 14.42 -17.67 -34.04
C VAL A 10 14.15 -18.27 -32.67
N MET A 11 14.88 -17.81 -31.65
CA MET A 11 14.61 -18.12 -30.26
C MET A 11 13.27 -17.46 -29.90
N PHE A 12 12.19 -18.20 -30.10
CA PHE A 12 10.87 -17.85 -29.61
C PHE A 12 10.93 -17.98 -28.08
N CYS A 13 11.15 -16.85 -27.40
CA CYS A 13 10.98 -16.76 -25.96
C CYS A 13 9.51 -17.03 -25.68
N MET A 14 9.16 -18.30 -25.46
CA MET A 14 7.86 -18.69 -24.93
C MET A 14 7.80 -18.10 -23.53
N MET A 15 7.01 -17.03 -23.38
CA MET A 15 6.53 -16.65 -22.06
C MET A 15 5.73 -17.84 -21.53
N MET A 16 6.34 -18.67 -20.69
CA MET A 16 5.61 -19.63 -19.88
C MET A 16 4.65 -18.81 -19.02
N ASN A 17 3.36 -18.78 -19.38
CA ASN A 17 2.34 -18.39 -18.43
C ASN A 17 2.41 -19.43 -17.32
N ALA A 18 3.00 -19.07 -16.18
CA ALA A 18 2.97 -19.89 -14.99
C ALA A 18 1.48 -20.09 -14.64
N GLN A 19 1.00 -21.31 -14.76
CA GLN A 19 -0.38 -21.63 -14.41
C GLN A 19 -0.46 -21.73 -12.90
N TYR A 20 -1.13 -20.78 -12.26
CA TYR A 20 -1.43 -20.84 -10.83
C TYR A 20 -2.19 -22.13 -10.52
N CYS A 21 -1.86 -22.74 -9.39
CA CYS A 21 -2.56 -23.91 -8.87
C CYS A 21 -4.07 -23.63 -8.70
N MET A 22 -4.89 -24.69 -8.65
CA MET A 22 -6.33 -24.57 -8.40
C MET A 22 -6.68 -25.27 -7.08
N PRO A 23 -7.38 -24.59 -6.16
CA PRO A 23 -7.93 -25.24 -4.98
C PRO A 23 -9.13 -26.13 -5.35
N SER A 24 -9.46 -27.09 -4.50
CA SER A 24 -10.66 -27.92 -4.67
C SER A 24 -11.53 -27.96 -3.43
N PHE A 25 -12.84 -27.92 -3.65
CA PHE A 25 -13.87 -27.88 -2.60
C PHE A 25 -14.74 -29.14 -2.67
N GLN A 26 -14.91 -29.81 -1.54
CA GLN A 26 -15.73 -31.01 -1.43
C GLN A 26 -17.21 -30.76 -1.76
N TYR A 27 -17.76 -29.62 -1.32
CA TYR A 27 -19.19 -29.30 -1.43
C TYR A 27 -19.49 -28.05 -2.29
N GLY A 28 -18.48 -27.53 -2.99
CA GLY A 28 -18.63 -26.34 -3.84
C GLY A 28 -18.92 -25.04 -3.08
N ALA A 29 -19.46 -24.04 -3.80
CA ALA A 29 -19.64 -22.68 -3.30
C ALA A 29 -21.05 -22.32 -2.86
N ASP A 30 -22.08 -23.11 -3.17
CA ASP A 30 -23.46 -22.69 -2.94
C ASP A 30 -23.74 -22.39 -1.45
N SER A 31 -24.39 -21.26 -1.19
CA SER A 31 -24.57 -20.66 0.14
C SER A 31 -23.30 -20.40 0.96
N ASN A 32 -22.12 -20.60 0.38
CA ASN A 32 -20.79 -20.31 0.93
C ASN A 32 -19.97 -19.42 -0.02
N MET A 33 -20.64 -18.66 -0.88
CA MET A 33 -20.04 -17.79 -1.88
C MET A 33 -19.29 -16.60 -1.26
N ILE A 34 -18.36 -16.03 -2.01
CA ILE A 34 -17.90 -14.67 -1.81
C ILE A 34 -18.90 -13.77 -2.56
N THR A 35 -19.45 -12.78 -1.87
CA THR A 35 -20.51 -11.91 -2.39
C THR A 35 -20.06 -10.48 -2.60
N ASN A 36 -18.96 -10.08 -1.95
CA ASN A 36 -18.25 -8.88 -2.30
C ASN A 36 -16.75 -9.01 -2.00
N VAL A 37 -15.93 -8.54 -2.93
CA VAL A 37 -14.51 -8.22 -2.70
C VAL A 37 -14.29 -6.76 -3.05
N SER A 38 -13.79 -6.01 -2.08
CA SER A 38 -13.36 -4.62 -2.25
C SER A 38 -11.89 -4.46 -1.88
N PHE A 39 -11.08 -4.02 -2.85
CA PHE A 39 -9.65 -3.78 -2.67
C PHE A 39 -9.16 -2.73 -3.68
N GLY A 40 -8.68 -1.59 -3.19
CA GLY A 40 -8.38 -0.45 -4.05
C GLY A 40 -9.61 0.00 -4.84
N THR A 41 -9.54 -0.07 -6.17
CA THR A 41 -10.64 0.22 -7.10
C THR A 41 -11.46 -1.01 -7.49
N ILE A 42 -11.05 -2.22 -7.10
CA ILE A 42 -11.87 -3.42 -7.28
C ILE A 42 -13.04 -3.32 -6.31
N ASN A 43 -14.25 -3.46 -6.84
CA ASN A 43 -15.48 -3.66 -6.07
C ASN A 43 -16.36 -4.66 -6.85
N ASN A 44 -16.20 -5.94 -6.57
CA ASN A 44 -16.90 -7.01 -7.27
C ASN A 44 -18.03 -7.54 -6.40
N THR A 45 -19.27 -7.54 -6.89
CA THR A 45 -20.43 -8.04 -6.16
C THR A 45 -21.02 -9.24 -6.89
N SER A 46 -21.30 -10.31 -6.13
CA SER A 46 -21.85 -11.58 -6.61
C SER A 46 -23.09 -11.97 -5.78
N PRO A 47 -24.01 -12.79 -6.31
CA PRO A 47 -25.16 -13.29 -5.56
C PRO A 47 -24.75 -14.05 -4.29
N SER A 48 -25.62 -14.12 -3.28
CA SER A 48 -25.34 -14.91 -2.06
C SER A 48 -25.78 -16.37 -2.14
N GLN A 49 -26.54 -16.73 -3.18
CA GLN A 49 -27.04 -18.07 -3.48
C GLN A 49 -27.22 -18.17 -5.00
N SER A 50 -26.88 -19.30 -5.62
CA SER A 50 -27.04 -19.43 -7.08
C SER A 50 -27.32 -20.83 -7.59
N GLY A 51 -27.09 -21.91 -6.84
CA GLY A 51 -27.24 -23.30 -7.33
C GLY A 51 -26.31 -23.70 -8.49
N THR A 52 -25.68 -22.73 -9.18
CA THR A 52 -24.83 -22.89 -10.37
C THR A 52 -23.47 -22.19 -10.24
N THR A 53 -23.21 -21.51 -9.11
CA THR A 53 -21.93 -20.83 -8.88
C THR A 53 -20.77 -21.81 -8.91
N GLN A 54 -19.74 -21.44 -9.65
CA GLN A 54 -18.48 -22.17 -9.70
C GLN A 54 -17.68 -21.93 -8.43
N ALA A 55 -17.08 -23.00 -7.90
CA ALA A 55 -16.21 -22.89 -6.72
C ALA A 55 -14.91 -22.12 -6.99
N TYR A 56 -14.53 -21.99 -8.26
CA TYR A 56 -13.43 -21.14 -8.70
C TYR A 56 -13.97 -20.18 -9.76
N GLU A 57 -13.81 -18.87 -9.54
CA GLU A 57 -14.16 -17.83 -10.51
C GLU A 57 -12.93 -17.00 -10.89
N ASN A 58 -12.77 -16.80 -12.19
CA ASN A 58 -11.69 -16.00 -12.75
C ASN A 58 -12.20 -14.58 -13.06
N PHE A 59 -11.84 -13.63 -12.22
CA PHE A 59 -12.14 -12.20 -12.37
C PHE A 59 -10.91 -11.38 -12.73
N THR A 60 -9.93 -11.96 -13.43
CA THR A 60 -8.64 -11.31 -13.68
C THR A 60 -8.73 -10.15 -14.67
N TYR A 61 -9.89 -9.94 -15.28
CA TYR A 61 -10.22 -8.72 -16.03
C TYR A 61 -10.55 -7.52 -15.11
N LYS A 62 -10.86 -7.76 -13.82
CA LYS A 62 -11.00 -6.72 -12.79
C LYS A 62 -9.65 -6.46 -12.16
N SER A 63 -9.26 -5.19 -12.11
CA SER A 63 -7.94 -4.81 -11.62
C SER A 63 -7.93 -3.53 -10.81
N THR A 64 -6.84 -3.34 -10.06
CA THR A 64 -6.53 -2.10 -9.37
C THR A 64 -5.03 -1.84 -9.33
N ASP A 65 -4.67 -0.56 -9.28
CA ASP A 65 -3.30 -0.12 -9.06
C ASP A 65 -3.01 -0.03 -7.56
N ILE A 66 -1.92 -0.66 -7.14
CA ILE A 66 -1.37 -0.56 -5.79
C ILE A 66 0.09 -0.13 -5.87
N LYS A 67 0.66 0.37 -4.78
CA LYS A 67 2.05 0.83 -4.71
C LYS A 67 2.85 -0.03 -3.75
N ALA A 68 4.07 -0.39 -4.15
CA ALA A 68 5.02 -1.05 -3.26
C ALA A 68 5.23 -0.24 -1.98
N GLY A 69 5.38 -0.92 -0.84
CA GLY A 69 5.57 -0.30 0.48
C GLY A 69 4.34 0.37 1.09
N ASN A 70 3.21 0.45 0.38
CA ASN A 70 1.96 0.98 0.92
C ASN A 70 1.09 -0.11 1.54
N SER A 71 0.15 0.29 2.39
CA SER A 71 -0.87 -0.59 2.95
C SER A 71 -2.25 -0.24 2.42
N TYR A 72 -3.07 -1.26 2.18
CA TYR A 72 -4.41 -1.14 1.61
C TYR A 72 -5.41 -1.93 2.45
N GLN A 73 -6.59 -1.36 2.69
CA GLN A 73 -7.67 -2.09 3.33
C GLN A 73 -8.35 -2.98 2.30
N ILE A 74 -8.56 -4.24 2.67
CA ILE A 74 -9.41 -5.18 1.94
C ILE A 74 -10.69 -5.42 2.73
N SER A 75 -11.80 -5.58 2.03
CA SER A 75 -13.10 -5.96 2.58
C SER A 75 -13.65 -7.15 1.81
N VAL A 76 -14.07 -8.19 2.54
CA VAL A 76 -14.69 -9.37 1.96
C VAL A 76 -16.03 -9.63 2.65
N LYS A 77 -17.08 -9.82 1.85
CA LYS A 77 -18.44 -10.13 2.29
C LYS A 77 -18.84 -11.50 1.81
N GLY A 78 -19.49 -12.29 2.65
CA GLY A 78 -20.10 -13.53 2.23
C GLY A 78 -20.95 -14.17 3.31
N PRO A 79 -21.90 -15.04 2.94
CA PRO A 79 -22.65 -15.79 3.92
C PRO A 79 -21.80 -16.84 4.63
N SER A 80 -22.19 -17.16 5.86
CA SER A 80 -21.86 -18.45 6.49
C SER A 80 -23.15 -19.06 7.03
N SER A 81 -23.24 -20.39 7.04
CA SER A 81 -24.40 -21.10 7.57
C SER A 81 -24.11 -21.64 8.97
N THR A 82 -24.31 -22.94 9.24
CA THR A 82 -24.04 -23.58 10.54
C THR A 82 -22.59 -23.40 10.99
N PHE A 83 -21.65 -23.41 10.06
CA PHE A 83 -20.23 -23.34 10.35
C PHE A 83 -19.68 -21.98 9.89
N PRO A 84 -18.82 -21.31 10.68
CA PRO A 84 -18.10 -20.12 10.23
C PRO A 84 -17.20 -20.40 9.02
N SER A 85 -16.81 -19.37 8.29
CA SER A 85 -15.91 -19.49 7.13
C SER A 85 -14.68 -18.61 7.27
N ASP A 86 -13.49 -19.17 7.14
CA ASP A 86 -12.26 -18.40 7.07
C ASP A 86 -12.07 -17.78 5.70
N VAL A 87 -11.42 -16.63 5.66
CA VAL A 87 -11.01 -15.96 4.42
C VAL A 87 -9.53 -15.64 4.47
N VAL A 88 -8.81 -16.09 3.46
CA VAL A 88 -7.38 -15.80 3.25
C VAL A 88 -7.20 -15.22 1.86
N VAL A 89 -6.37 -14.20 1.76
CA VAL A 89 -5.98 -13.58 0.49
C VAL A 89 -4.54 -13.90 0.20
N PHE A 90 -4.26 -14.31 -1.03
CA PHE A 90 -2.92 -14.60 -1.51
C PHE A 90 -2.54 -13.64 -2.63
N ILE A 91 -1.29 -13.15 -2.63
CA ILE A 91 -0.77 -12.24 -3.67
C ILE A 91 0.63 -12.68 -4.06
N ASP A 92 0.83 -13.02 -5.32
CA ASP A 92 2.13 -13.39 -5.90
C ASP A 92 3.00 -12.13 -6.10
N PHE A 93 3.65 -11.66 -5.05
CA PHE A 93 4.45 -10.42 -5.10
C PHE A 93 5.75 -10.60 -5.88
N ASN A 94 6.32 -11.80 -5.87
CA ASN A 94 7.57 -12.08 -6.55
C ASN A 94 7.40 -12.46 -8.04
N LYS A 95 6.16 -12.74 -8.48
CA LYS A 95 5.74 -13.08 -9.85
C LYS A 95 6.28 -14.39 -10.36
N ASN A 96 6.45 -15.38 -9.48
CA ASN A 96 6.95 -16.69 -9.83
C ASN A 96 5.81 -17.69 -10.20
N GLY A 97 4.54 -17.28 -10.11
CA GLY A 97 3.40 -18.14 -10.37
C GLY A 97 3.00 -19.03 -9.19
N SER A 98 3.57 -18.78 -8.01
CA SER A 98 3.27 -19.43 -6.74
C SER A 98 2.59 -18.44 -5.79
N PHE A 99 1.97 -18.97 -4.75
CA PHE A 99 1.44 -18.21 -3.61
C PHE A 99 1.98 -18.69 -2.27
N ASP A 100 2.84 -19.71 -2.29
CA ASP A 100 3.35 -20.38 -1.09
C ASP A 100 4.57 -19.66 -0.49
N ASP A 101 4.98 -18.54 -1.08
CA ASP A 101 6.11 -17.76 -0.60
C ASP A 101 5.78 -16.96 0.67
N ALA A 102 6.80 -16.78 1.51
CA ALA A 102 6.65 -16.05 2.76
C ALA A 102 6.23 -14.58 2.50
N GLY A 103 5.15 -14.15 3.15
CA GLY A 103 4.61 -12.79 3.01
C GLY A 103 3.59 -12.64 1.88
N GLU A 104 3.22 -13.73 1.20
CA GLU A 104 2.21 -13.72 0.13
C GLU A 104 0.81 -14.12 0.61
N SER A 105 0.66 -14.59 1.85
CA SER A 105 -0.63 -14.98 2.44
C SER A 105 -1.09 -14.02 3.54
N PHE A 106 -2.36 -13.62 3.50
CA PHE A 106 -2.97 -12.69 4.45
C PHE A 106 -4.27 -13.26 5.01
N ASN A 107 -4.31 -13.52 6.31
CA ASN A 107 -5.56 -13.89 6.99
C ASN A 107 -6.44 -12.63 7.14
N ILE A 108 -7.60 -12.63 6.46
CA ILE A 108 -8.52 -11.49 6.48
C ILE A 108 -9.48 -11.57 7.66
N GLY A 109 -9.81 -12.79 8.09
CA GLY A 109 -10.67 -13.04 9.22
C GLY A 109 -11.65 -14.18 8.97
N ARG A 110 -12.67 -14.23 9.84
CA ARG A 110 -13.69 -15.27 9.86
C ARG A 110 -15.07 -14.65 9.70
N LEU A 111 -15.82 -15.14 8.70
CA LEU A 111 -17.22 -14.81 8.50
C LEU A 111 -18.07 -15.74 9.37
N GLU A 112 -18.77 -15.15 10.34
CA GLU A 112 -19.68 -15.86 11.23
C GLU A 112 -21.06 -16.06 10.59
N ALA A 113 -21.84 -16.98 11.16
CA ALA A 113 -23.25 -17.12 10.86
C ALA A 113 -24.00 -15.81 11.20
N ALA A 114 -24.93 -15.40 10.34
CA ALA A 114 -25.60 -14.10 10.48
C ALA A 114 -27.09 -14.16 10.15
N ASN A 115 -27.87 -13.31 10.81
CA ASN A 115 -29.27 -13.07 10.50
C ASN A 115 -29.50 -11.55 10.41
N PRO A 116 -29.81 -10.98 9.22
CA PRO A 116 -30.12 -11.67 7.98
C PRO A 116 -28.93 -12.40 7.35
N PHE A 117 -29.22 -13.40 6.53
CA PHE A 117 -28.21 -14.13 5.76
C PHE A 117 -27.36 -13.15 4.92
N ASN A 118 -26.05 -13.40 4.84
CA ASN A 118 -25.09 -12.52 4.16
C ASN A 118 -24.99 -11.09 4.73
N ALA A 119 -25.18 -10.90 6.04
CA ALA A 119 -24.98 -9.59 6.68
C ALA A 119 -23.52 -9.27 7.04
N MET A 120 -22.65 -10.28 7.13
CA MET A 120 -21.29 -10.10 7.64
C MET A 120 -20.31 -9.67 6.55
N THR A 121 -19.50 -8.67 6.90
CA THR A 121 -18.35 -8.19 6.14
C THR A 121 -17.15 -8.18 7.08
N ILE A 122 -16.03 -8.73 6.64
CA ILE A 122 -14.76 -8.68 7.36
C ILE A 122 -13.78 -7.79 6.61
N THR A 123 -12.85 -7.18 7.35
CA THR A 123 -11.84 -6.30 6.78
C THR A 123 -10.49 -6.57 7.40
N ALA A 124 -9.43 -6.41 6.61
CA ALA A 124 -8.05 -6.44 7.09
C ALA A 124 -7.19 -5.45 6.31
N THR A 125 -5.97 -5.23 6.80
CA THR A 125 -4.97 -4.41 6.12
C THR A 125 -3.95 -5.33 5.46
N ILE A 126 -3.74 -5.16 4.16
CA ILE A 126 -2.69 -5.83 3.40
C ILE A 126 -1.54 -4.83 3.21
N ALA A 127 -0.38 -5.14 3.77
CA ALA A 127 0.85 -4.38 3.56
C ALA A 127 1.60 -4.97 2.34
N VAL A 128 1.83 -4.13 1.33
CA VAL A 128 2.59 -4.50 0.14
C VAL A 128 4.08 -4.34 0.46
N PRO A 129 4.93 -5.38 0.29
CA PRO A 129 6.36 -5.26 0.53
C PRO A 129 7.00 -4.13 -0.30
N ALA A 130 8.00 -3.44 0.26
CA ALA A 130 8.66 -2.32 -0.43
C ALA A 130 9.54 -2.79 -1.61
N ASN A 131 10.02 -4.03 -1.54
CA ASN A 131 10.87 -4.69 -2.54
C ASN A 131 10.09 -5.59 -3.52
N THR A 132 8.77 -5.41 -3.62
CA THR A 132 7.92 -6.14 -4.55
C THR A 132 8.25 -5.84 -6.01
N THR A 133 8.23 -6.87 -6.86
CA THR A 133 8.43 -6.73 -8.30
C THR A 133 7.29 -5.90 -8.92
N LEU A 134 7.64 -4.82 -9.63
CA LEU A 134 6.66 -3.91 -10.24
C LEU A 134 5.93 -4.54 -11.45
N GLY A 135 4.72 -4.05 -11.73
CA GLY A 135 3.82 -4.44 -12.81
C GLY A 135 2.68 -5.37 -12.38
N VAL A 136 2.06 -6.04 -13.34
CA VAL A 136 0.90 -6.92 -13.12
C VAL A 136 1.26 -8.18 -12.31
N THR A 137 0.38 -8.57 -11.38
CA THR A 137 0.39 -9.87 -10.68
C THR A 137 -1.02 -10.35 -10.33
N ARG A 138 -1.14 -11.56 -9.78
CA ARG A 138 -2.38 -12.19 -9.34
C ARG A 138 -2.63 -12.02 -7.85
N MET A 139 -3.89 -11.74 -7.52
CA MET A 139 -4.45 -11.87 -6.18
C MET A 139 -5.52 -12.95 -6.19
N ARG A 140 -5.52 -13.83 -5.20
CA ARG A 140 -6.57 -14.83 -4.97
C ARG A 140 -7.26 -14.55 -3.64
N VAL A 141 -8.58 -14.48 -3.64
CA VAL A 141 -9.39 -14.47 -2.43
C VAL A 141 -9.96 -15.87 -2.23
N LEU A 142 -9.64 -16.52 -1.12
CA LEU A 142 -10.06 -17.88 -0.82
C LEU A 142 -10.90 -17.89 0.44
N LYS A 143 -12.10 -18.46 0.35
CA LYS A 143 -13.02 -18.62 1.47
C LYS A 143 -13.31 -20.10 1.66
N ASN A 144 -13.27 -20.59 2.90
CA ASN A 144 -13.56 -21.98 3.22
C ASN A 144 -14.30 -22.11 4.56
N THR A 145 -15.28 -23.00 4.61
CA THR A 145 -15.97 -23.38 5.84
C THR A 145 -15.01 -24.04 6.83
N ASN A 146 -15.00 -23.52 8.06
CA ASN A 146 -14.25 -24.08 9.18
C ASN A 146 -15.19 -24.79 10.17
N THR A 147 -15.24 -26.11 10.12
CA THR A 147 -16.10 -26.90 11.03
C THR A 147 -15.62 -26.89 12.47
N ALA A 148 -14.31 -26.76 12.70
CA ALA A 148 -13.75 -26.67 14.06
C ALA A 148 -14.14 -25.35 14.74
N ALA A 149 -14.36 -24.29 13.96
CA ALA A 149 -14.78 -22.99 14.48
C ALA A 149 -16.20 -22.97 15.07
N TYR A 150 -17.03 -23.98 14.80
CA TYR A 150 -18.39 -24.07 15.33
C TYR A 150 -18.43 -24.24 16.85
N SER A 151 -17.56 -25.08 17.40
CA SER A 151 -17.48 -25.34 18.83
C SER A 151 -16.27 -24.69 19.50
N ASN A 152 -15.33 -24.16 18.72
CA ASN A 152 -14.15 -23.46 19.21
C ASN A 152 -13.94 -22.15 18.45
N PRO A 153 -14.32 -20.99 19.01
CA PRO A 153 -14.09 -19.69 18.38
C PRO A 153 -12.62 -19.42 18.02
N ASN A 154 -11.68 -20.03 18.74
CA ASN A 154 -10.24 -19.92 18.53
C ASN A 154 -9.66 -21.04 17.64
N ALA A 155 -10.50 -21.78 16.90
CA ALA A 155 -10.03 -22.79 15.97
C ALA A 155 -9.05 -22.19 14.96
N ALA A 156 -7.98 -22.92 14.66
CA ALA A 156 -7.00 -22.55 13.65
C ALA A 156 -7.67 -22.30 12.30
N ASN A 157 -7.01 -21.50 11.45
CA ASN A 157 -7.50 -21.23 10.10
C ASN A 157 -7.61 -22.54 9.30
N SER A 158 -8.72 -22.71 8.59
CA SER A 158 -9.02 -23.87 7.73
C SER A 158 -8.41 -23.79 6.34
N ILE A 159 -7.67 -22.72 6.04
CA ILE A 159 -6.98 -22.48 4.77
C ILE A 159 -5.49 -22.37 5.06
N SER A 160 -4.70 -23.30 4.51
CA SER A 160 -3.25 -23.35 4.71
C SER A 160 -2.44 -22.83 3.52
N THR A 161 -2.94 -23.07 2.29
CA THR A 161 -2.31 -22.66 1.04
C THR A 161 -3.38 -22.22 0.03
N ALA A 162 -3.01 -21.39 -0.94
CA ALA A 162 -3.84 -20.99 -2.07
C ALA A 162 -4.25 -22.17 -2.98
N CYS A 163 -3.54 -23.29 -2.84
CA CYS A 163 -3.65 -24.50 -3.64
C CYS A 163 -4.36 -25.65 -2.91
N ASP A 164 -5.01 -25.35 -1.78
CA ASP A 164 -5.54 -26.38 -0.89
C ASP A 164 -6.61 -27.24 -1.61
N THR A 165 -6.41 -28.56 -1.57
CA THR A 165 -7.30 -29.53 -2.22
C THR A 165 -8.27 -30.20 -1.25
N GLY A 166 -8.13 -29.95 0.06
CA GLY A 166 -8.95 -30.51 1.13
C GLY A 166 -10.01 -29.53 1.66
N LEU A 167 -10.35 -28.49 0.91
CA LEU A 167 -11.32 -27.48 1.35
C LEU A 167 -12.74 -28.08 1.37
N ARG A 168 -13.56 -27.62 2.31
CA ARG A 168 -14.89 -28.16 2.56
C ARG A 168 -15.91 -27.55 1.61
N ALA A 169 -16.33 -26.32 1.89
CA ALA A 169 -17.31 -25.58 1.11
C ALA A 169 -16.90 -24.12 1.09
N GLY A 170 -17.00 -23.48 -0.06
CA GLY A 170 -16.45 -22.14 -0.23
C GLY A 170 -16.11 -21.84 -1.67
N GLN A 171 -15.32 -20.79 -1.86
CA GLN A 171 -15.05 -20.23 -3.17
C GLN A 171 -13.66 -19.63 -3.24
N ALA A 172 -13.06 -19.70 -4.42
CA ALA A 172 -11.85 -19.02 -4.82
C ALA A 172 -12.19 -17.99 -5.92
N GLU A 173 -11.70 -16.77 -5.76
CA GLU A 173 -11.84 -15.70 -6.76
C GLU A 173 -10.48 -15.09 -7.08
N ASP A 174 -10.12 -15.08 -8.37
CA ASP A 174 -8.84 -14.54 -8.84
C ASP A 174 -9.01 -13.15 -9.48
N TYR A 175 -8.17 -12.20 -9.06
CA TYR A 175 -8.17 -10.79 -9.47
C TYR A 175 -6.78 -10.34 -9.94
N THR A 176 -6.72 -9.22 -10.65
CA THR A 176 -5.44 -8.65 -11.11
C THR A 176 -5.03 -7.45 -10.28
N LEU A 177 -3.78 -7.40 -9.84
CA LEU A 177 -3.17 -6.22 -9.23
C LEU A 177 -2.09 -5.69 -10.16
N ASN A 178 -1.98 -4.37 -10.29
CA ASN A 178 -0.86 -3.72 -10.96
C ASN A 178 -0.03 -2.96 -9.94
N ILE A 179 1.20 -3.41 -9.72
CA ILE A 179 2.08 -2.91 -8.67
C ILE A 179 2.95 -1.80 -9.23
N LEU A 180 2.72 -0.58 -8.76
CA LEU A 180 3.44 0.63 -9.12
C LEU A 180 4.54 0.91 -8.10
N ALA A 181 5.53 1.71 -8.51
CA ALA A 181 6.55 2.19 -7.60
C ALA A 181 5.91 3.02 -6.46
N SER A 182 6.47 2.91 -5.27
CA SER A 182 6.13 3.84 -4.19
C SER A 182 6.61 5.24 -4.59
N ASN A 183 5.75 6.24 -4.42
CA ASN A 183 6.23 7.62 -4.44
C ASN A 183 6.86 7.85 -3.07
N LEU A 184 8.20 7.84 -2.98
CA LEU A 184 8.87 8.37 -1.80
C LEU A 184 8.55 9.87 -1.75
N ALA A 185 7.55 10.24 -0.96
CA ALA A 185 7.33 11.64 -0.64
C ALA A 185 8.48 12.08 0.27
N THR A 186 9.49 12.73 -0.28
CA THR A 186 10.22 13.72 0.51
C THR A 186 9.19 14.76 0.90
N SER A 187 8.96 14.98 2.19
CA SER A 187 8.12 16.09 2.63
C SER A 187 8.76 17.39 2.12
N GLU A 188 8.32 17.88 0.97
CA GLU A 188 8.46 19.31 0.70
C GLU A 188 7.57 19.98 1.72
N VAL A 189 8.21 20.64 2.69
CA VAL A 189 7.54 21.47 3.69
C VAL A 189 6.59 22.39 2.94
N THR A 190 5.31 22.09 3.01
CA THR A 190 4.24 22.83 2.35
C THR A 190 4.36 24.28 2.80
N LYS A 191 4.67 25.17 1.85
CA LYS A 191 4.63 26.63 2.06
C LYS A 191 3.37 27.02 2.83
N LYS A 192 3.52 27.49 4.08
CA LYS A 192 2.98 28.77 4.58
C LYS A 192 3.22 28.93 6.09
N ALA A 193 4.41 29.41 6.40
CA ALA A 193 4.54 30.61 7.21
C ALA A 193 5.56 31.47 6.47
N THR A 194 5.09 32.51 5.76
CA THR A 194 5.96 33.33 4.91
C THR A 194 6.64 34.38 5.78
N ALA A 195 7.90 34.13 6.14
CA ALA A 195 8.78 35.19 6.59
C ALA A 195 9.29 35.96 5.37
N LYS A 196 9.16 37.29 5.35
CA LYS A 196 9.84 38.15 4.38
C LYS A 196 11.11 38.68 5.00
N ILE A 197 12.24 38.43 4.35
CA ILE A 197 13.56 38.88 4.81
C ILE A 197 14.15 39.81 3.78
N TYR A 198 14.42 41.05 4.17
CA TYR A 198 14.96 42.07 3.27
C TYR A 198 15.81 43.11 4.01
N PRO A 199 16.80 43.74 3.35
CA PRO A 199 17.30 43.37 2.02
C PRO A 199 18.02 42.01 2.07
N ASN A 200 17.81 41.19 1.05
CA ASN A 200 18.57 39.96 0.86
C ASN A 200 18.92 39.87 -0.64
N PRO A 201 20.19 40.05 -1.04
CA PRO A 201 21.40 40.16 -0.20
C PRO A 201 21.50 41.43 0.67
N THR A 202 22.24 41.38 1.77
CA THR A 202 22.53 42.51 2.67
C THR A 202 24.02 42.80 2.76
N SER A 203 24.40 44.05 3.04
CA SER A 203 25.75 44.46 3.44
C SER A 203 25.88 44.76 4.94
N GLY A 204 24.78 44.70 5.69
CA GLY A 204 24.68 45.22 7.05
C GLY A 204 23.74 44.40 7.91
N SER A 205 22.46 44.77 7.89
CA SER A 205 21.37 44.12 8.62
C SER A 205 20.29 43.58 7.70
N VAL A 206 19.43 42.70 8.22
CA VAL A 206 18.20 42.26 7.57
C VAL A 206 17.00 42.49 8.49
N ASP A 207 15.88 42.91 7.90
CA ASP A 207 14.56 42.94 8.55
C ASP A 207 13.85 41.62 8.34
N VAL A 208 13.28 41.08 9.41
CA VAL A 208 12.46 39.86 9.43
C VAL A 208 11.01 40.24 9.68
N LYS A 209 10.16 40.06 8.67
CA LYS A 209 8.70 40.24 8.76
C LYS A 209 7.98 38.90 8.74
N THR A 210 7.20 38.62 9.77
CA THR A 210 6.36 37.41 9.89
C THR A 210 4.92 37.81 10.22
N GLU A 211 3.93 37.15 9.64
CA GLU A 211 2.50 37.42 9.94
C GLU A 211 2.16 37.14 11.42
N GLU A 212 2.73 36.08 11.98
CA GLU A 212 2.42 35.58 13.33
C GLU A 212 3.28 36.20 14.45
N GLY A 213 4.10 37.20 14.10
CA GLY A 213 5.05 37.84 15.02
C GLY A 213 6.28 36.99 15.37
N LEU A 214 7.41 37.67 15.57
CA LEU A 214 8.69 37.05 15.92
C LEU A 214 8.76 36.75 17.43
N GLU A 215 9.18 35.54 17.79
CA GLU A 215 9.58 35.17 19.15
C GLU A 215 11.10 35.26 19.31
N LYS A 216 11.85 34.60 18.42
CA LYS A 216 13.32 34.68 18.34
C LYS A 216 13.82 34.27 16.95
N TYR A 217 15.08 34.59 16.67
CA TYR A 217 15.81 34.10 15.51
C TYR A 217 17.16 33.50 15.91
N GLU A 218 17.66 32.61 15.08
CA GLU A 218 18.99 32.00 15.17
C GLU A 218 19.65 32.01 13.77
N ILE A 219 20.89 32.48 13.68
CA ILE A 219 21.70 32.45 12.45
C ILE A 219 22.68 31.29 12.53
N TYR A 220 22.80 30.56 11.44
CA TYR A 220 23.68 29.41 11.29
C TYR A 220 24.60 29.57 10.09
N SER A 221 25.82 29.02 10.20
CA SER A 221 26.66 28.76 9.04
C SER A 221 26.05 27.66 8.15
N LEU A 222 26.55 27.52 6.92
CA LEU A 222 26.17 26.40 6.04
C LEU A 222 26.55 25.01 6.63
N SER A 223 27.53 24.95 7.53
CA SER A 223 27.90 23.72 8.24
C SER A 223 27.00 23.42 9.44
N GLY A 224 25.98 24.25 9.71
CA GLY A 224 25.02 24.05 10.79
C GLY A 224 25.48 24.57 12.16
N GLN A 225 26.59 25.31 12.22
CA GLN A 225 27.04 25.95 13.48
C GLN A 225 26.20 27.19 13.76
N LYS A 226 25.64 27.30 14.97
CA LYS A 226 24.93 28.51 15.41
C LYS A 226 25.93 29.65 15.64
N LEU A 227 25.70 30.80 15.01
CA LEU A 227 26.56 31.98 15.05
C LEU A 227 25.96 33.11 15.89
N ILE A 228 24.67 33.42 15.68
CA ILE A 228 23.98 34.54 16.34
C ILE A 228 22.59 34.07 16.79
N GLU A 229 22.08 34.61 17.89
CA GLU A 229 20.67 34.50 18.27
C GLU A 229 20.15 35.86 18.76
N GLY A 230 18.85 36.09 18.61
CA GLY A 230 18.24 37.34 19.09
C GLY A 230 16.72 37.32 19.02
N LYS A 231 16.10 38.39 19.51
CA LYS A 231 14.62 38.56 19.54
C LYS A 231 14.14 39.78 18.77
N SER A 232 15.06 40.59 18.25
CA SER A 232 14.76 41.77 17.44
C SER A 232 14.33 41.36 16.03
N ALA A 233 13.36 42.09 15.45
CA ALA A 233 12.99 41.95 14.05
C ALA A 233 14.10 42.44 13.09
N VAL A 234 15.02 43.26 13.59
CA VAL A 234 16.23 43.68 12.86
C VAL A 234 17.39 42.81 13.31
N VAL A 235 17.99 42.08 12.37
CA VAL A 235 19.14 41.20 12.58
C VAL A 235 20.38 41.89 12.02
N SER A 236 21.35 42.21 12.89
CA SER A 236 22.67 42.68 12.41
C SER A 236 23.49 41.49 11.93
N MET A 237 24.09 41.65 10.75
CA MET A 237 25.02 40.69 10.14
C MET A 237 26.43 41.28 10.04
N ASP A 238 26.74 42.34 10.81
CA ASP A 238 28.01 43.07 10.70
C ASP A 238 29.20 42.29 11.29
N SER A 239 28.93 41.44 12.28
CA SER A 239 29.92 40.54 12.87
C SER A 239 30.23 39.32 12.01
N LEU A 240 29.53 39.14 10.90
CA LEU A 240 29.66 37.98 10.01
C LEU A 240 30.41 38.36 8.74
N THR A 241 31.33 37.50 8.31
CA THR A 241 32.04 37.67 7.04
C THR A 241 31.08 37.54 5.85
N PRO A 242 31.38 38.13 4.69
CA PRO A 242 30.63 37.88 3.45
C PRO A 242 30.46 36.38 3.19
N GLY A 243 29.24 35.96 2.85
CA GLY A 243 28.91 34.55 2.77
C GLY A 243 27.42 34.25 2.78
N THR A 244 27.09 32.95 2.70
CA THR A 244 25.71 32.46 2.79
C THR A 244 25.45 31.91 4.18
N TYR A 245 24.30 32.26 4.73
CA TYR A 245 23.86 31.86 6.07
C TYR A 245 22.42 31.35 6.03
N LEU A 246 22.05 30.56 7.03
CA LEU A 246 20.67 30.18 7.27
C LEU A 246 20.14 30.92 8.50
N ILE A 247 18.97 31.52 8.37
CA ILE A 247 18.23 32.07 9.51
C ILE A 247 17.06 31.15 9.83
N ARG A 248 17.00 30.73 11.09
CA ARG A 248 15.87 30.01 11.66
C ARG A 248 15.07 30.98 12.52
N ILE A 249 13.80 31.15 12.17
CA ILE A 249 12.86 32.08 12.78
C ILE A 249 11.83 31.28 13.55
N TYR A 250 11.65 31.61 14.82
CA TYR A 250 10.64 31.05 15.69
C TYR A 250 9.54 32.10 15.85
N THR A 251 8.32 31.76 15.46
CA THR A 251 7.16 32.64 15.55
C THR A 251 6.37 32.38 16.83
N LYS A 252 5.57 33.36 17.28
CA LYS A 252 4.82 33.26 18.54
C LYS A 252 3.78 32.12 18.56
N ASP A 253 3.33 31.67 17.40
CA ASP A 253 2.45 30.50 17.22
C ASP A 253 3.22 29.16 17.25
N LYS A 254 4.49 29.17 17.69
CA LYS A 254 5.39 28.02 17.79
C LYS A 254 5.75 27.36 16.46
N LYS A 255 5.56 28.04 15.33
CA LYS A 255 6.11 27.58 14.04
C LYS A 255 7.59 27.96 13.92
N THR A 256 8.31 27.19 13.11
CA THR A 256 9.72 27.45 12.78
C THR A 256 9.85 27.60 11.27
N ILE A 257 10.45 28.71 10.83
CA ILE A 257 10.69 29.06 9.43
C ILE A 257 12.19 29.10 9.22
N THR A 258 12.72 28.51 8.14
CA THR A 258 14.15 28.60 7.81
C THR A 258 14.32 29.24 6.44
N GLU A 259 15.13 30.29 6.36
CA GLU A 259 15.39 31.04 5.13
C GLU A 259 16.89 31.22 4.92
N LYS A 260 17.29 31.47 3.66
CA LYS A 260 18.69 31.72 3.29
C LYS A 260 18.96 33.22 3.26
N ILE A 261 20.04 33.67 3.89
CA ILE A 261 20.54 35.06 3.80
C ILE A 261 21.89 35.08 3.07
N ILE A 262 22.08 36.05 2.19
CA ILE A 262 23.35 36.32 1.52
C ILE A 262 23.92 37.64 2.07
N LYS A 263 25.07 37.58 2.75
CA LYS A 263 25.86 38.75 3.15
C LYS A 263 26.90 39.04 2.07
N LYS A 264 26.89 40.26 1.54
CA LYS A 264 27.92 40.79 0.63
C LYS A 264 29.12 41.31 1.40
#